data_AF-A0A2Z7BG55-F1
#
_entry.id   AF-A0A2Z7BG55-F1
#
_cell.length_a   1.000
_cell.length_b   1.000
_cell.length_c   1.000
_cell.angle_alpha   90.00
_cell.angle_beta   90.00
_cell.angle_gamma   90.00
#
_symmetry.space_group_name_H-M   'P 1'
#
loop_
_entity.id
_entity.type
_entity.pdbx_description
1 polymer ?
#
loop_
_entity_poly.entity_id
_entity_poly.type
_entity_poly.pdbx_seq_one_letter_code
_entity_poly.pdbx_strand_id
1 'polypeptide(L)'
;DDSDHNVELTGGNVHLITTKEGWERKMAEATRDGKIVIANFSASWCGPCRIIAPFFVELSEKHHSLMFLTVDVDELTEFSTSWDIKATPTFFFLKDGQQLDKLVGANKPELQKKPKCYVVFIGRQPGVYEKWCTANEQVCGFSGACYKGAPSTSKPQRAKNSKKLVKVLRDLAVEMHNHAAKMEQAVEEIEKILEDMVVSDDE
;
A
#
# COMPACT_ATOMS: atom_id res chain seq x y z
N ASP A 1 -16.15 -8.90 -37.20
CA ASP A 1 -17.16 -9.23 -36.18
C ASP A 1 -16.51 -8.91 -34.86
N ASP A 2 -16.40 -7.61 -34.62
CA ASP A 2 -15.58 -7.06 -33.55
C ASP A 2 -16.49 -6.90 -32.34
N SER A 3 -16.77 -8.03 -31.69
CA SER A 3 -17.51 -8.05 -30.43
C SER A 3 -16.71 -7.30 -29.38
N ASP A 4 -17.10 -6.05 -29.15
CA ASP A 4 -16.48 -5.11 -28.24
C ASP A 4 -16.50 -5.67 -26.81
N HIS A 5 -15.42 -6.36 -26.44
CA HIS A 5 -15.22 -6.93 -25.11
C HIS A 5 -14.83 -5.81 -24.16
N ASN A 6 -15.85 -5.03 -23.78
CA ASN A 6 -15.76 -4.00 -22.77
C ASN A 6 -15.09 -4.59 -21.51
N VAL A 7 -13.94 -4.02 -21.15
CA VAL A 7 -13.05 -4.61 -20.16
C VAL A 7 -13.54 -4.23 -18.79
N GLU A 8 -14.22 -5.15 -18.13
CA GLU A 8 -14.47 -5.02 -16.71
C GLU A 8 -13.13 -5.15 -15.97
N LEU A 9 -12.51 -4.00 -15.65
CA LEU A 9 -11.33 -3.87 -14.78
C LEU A 9 -11.63 -4.25 -13.31
N THR A 10 -12.84 -4.76 -13.07
CA THR A 10 -13.52 -5.04 -11.81
C THR A 10 -14.16 -6.42 -11.92
N GLY A 11 -14.27 -7.16 -10.82
CA GLY A 11 -14.85 -8.50 -10.80
C GLY A 11 -14.35 -9.33 -9.62
N GLY A 12 -15.17 -10.28 -9.16
CA GLY A 12 -14.87 -11.07 -7.95
C GLY A 12 -14.56 -10.19 -6.74
N ASN A 13 -13.39 -10.39 -6.12
CA ASN A 13 -12.90 -9.57 -5.01
C ASN A 13 -11.87 -8.50 -5.44
N VAL A 14 -11.81 -8.15 -6.73
CA VAL A 14 -10.91 -7.09 -7.23
C VAL A 14 -11.57 -5.72 -7.05
N HIS A 15 -10.90 -4.80 -6.35
CA HIS A 15 -11.35 -3.42 -6.23
C HIS A 15 -10.73 -2.53 -7.32
N LEU A 16 -11.58 -1.83 -8.08
CA LEU A 16 -11.12 -0.79 -9.00
C LEU A 16 -10.70 0.48 -8.24
N ILE A 17 -9.59 1.06 -8.67
CA ILE A 17 -9.01 2.28 -8.13
C ILE A 17 -8.81 3.29 -9.27
N THR A 18 -9.65 4.33 -9.27
CA THR A 18 -9.60 5.48 -10.21
C THR A 18 -9.30 6.80 -9.50
N THR A 19 -9.23 6.83 -8.16
CA THR A 19 -8.86 8.03 -7.40
C THR A 19 -7.78 7.74 -6.35
N LYS A 20 -6.99 8.76 -6.00
CA LYS A 20 -5.90 8.66 -5.02
C LYS A 20 -6.43 8.40 -3.60
N GLU A 21 -7.58 8.97 -3.26
CA GLU A 21 -8.30 8.75 -2.01
C GLU A 21 -8.85 7.31 -1.95
N GLY A 22 -9.24 6.74 -3.10
CA GLY A 22 -9.58 5.33 -3.23
C GLY A 22 -8.40 4.42 -2.92
N TRP A 23 -7.23 4.73 -3.48
CA TRP A 23 -5.96 4.04 -3.18
C TRP A 23 -5.60 4.11 -1.70
N GLU A 24 -5.54 5.31 -1.13
CA GLU A 24 -5.12 5.55 0.26
C GLU A 24 -6.04 4.83 1.26
N ARG A 25 -7.36 4.91 1.05
CA ARG A 25 -8.37 4.19 1.83
C ARG A 25 -8.15 2.67 1.80
N LYS A 26 -7.89 2.08 0.63
CA LYS A 26 -7.66 0.63 0.50
C LYS A 26 -6.30 0.18 1.07
N MET A 27 -5.26 1.00 0.94
CA MET A 27 -3.97 0.74 1.61
C MET A 27 -4.08 0.81 3.14
N ALA A 28 -4.86 1.75 3.68
CA ALA A 28 -5.14 1.84 5.12
C ALA A 28 -5.97 0.65 5.63
N GLU A 29 -7.00 0.25 4.88
CA GLU A 29 -7.80 -0.96 5.14
C GLU A 29 -6.91 -2.21 5.18
N ALA A 30 -6.04 -2.41 4.19
CA ALA A 30 -5.12 -3.54 4.14
C ALA A 30 -4.12 -3.55 5.31
N THR A 31 -3.57 -2.39 5.67
CA THR A 31 -2.60 -2.25 6.78
C THR A 31 -3.26 -2.62 8.11
N ARG A 32 -4.46 -2.08 8.40
CA ARG A 32 -5.24 -2.40 9.61
C ARG A 32 -5.59 -3.89 9.69
N ASP A 33 -5.95 -4.49 8.55
CA ASP A 33 -6.33 -5.90 8.45
C ASP A 33 -5.12 -6.85 8.34
N GLY A 34 -3.88 -6.34 8.32
CA GLY A 34 -2.65 -7.11 8.16
C GLY A 34 -2.48 -7.82 6.80
N LYS A 35 -3.20 -7.37 5.77
CA LYS A 35 -3.24 -7.97 4.43
C LYS A 35 -2.08 -7.49 3.55
N ILE A 36 -1.60 -8.39 2.69
CA ILE A 36 -0.74 -8.03 1.55
C ILE A 36 -1.65 -7.58 0.40
N VAL A 37 -1.30 -6.47 -0.23
CA VAL A 37 -2.00 -5.92 -1.40
C VAL A 37 -1.30 -6.38 -2.67
N ILE A 38 -2.06 -6.83 -3.67
CA ILE A 38 -1.60 -7.02 -5.04
C ILE A 38 -2.27 -5.96 -5.91
N ALA A 39 -1.50 -4.98 -6.37
CA ALA A 39 -1.98 -3.87 -7.18
C ALA A 39 -1.59 -4.05 -8.65
N ASN A 40 -2.58 -4.24 -9.52
CA ASN A 40 -2.46 -4.37 -10.97
C ASN A 40 -2.69 -3.00 -11.64
N PHE A 41 -1.62 -2.33 -12.07
CA PHE A 41 -1.70 -1.15 -12.92
C PHE A 41 -2.01 -1.57 -14.35
N SER A 42 -3.20 -1.20 -14.84
CA SER A 42 -3.85 -1.75 -16.03
C SER A 42 -4.51 -0.64 -16.85
N ALA A 43 -4.82 -0.92 -18.12
CA ALA A 43 -5.60 -0.06 -19.00
C ALA A 43 -6.64 -0.91 -19.77
N SER A 44 -7.78 -0.33 -20.13
CA SER A 44 -8.85 -1.03 -20.87
C SER A 44 -8.44 -1.37 -22.31
N TRP A 45 -7.79 -0.43 -23.00
CA TRP A 45 -7.29 -0.61 -24.37
C TRP A 45 -6.11 -1.59 -24.49
N CYS A 46 -5.44 -1.93 -23.39
CA CYS A 46 -4.28 -2.81 -23.35
C CYS A 46 -4.64 -4.31 -23.56
N GLY A 47 -4.24 -4.88 -24.71
CA GLY A 47 -4.48 -6.29 -25.06
C GLY A 47 -3.96 -7.31 -24.02
N PRO A 48 -2.70 -7.25 -23.58
CA PRO A 48 -2.18 -8.14 -22.52
C PRO A 48 -2.93 -8.01 -21.19
N CYS A 49 -3.46 -6.83 -20.88
CA CYS A 49 -4.27 -6.59 -19.68
C CYS A 49 -5.59 -7.37 -19.75
N ARG A 50 -6.29 -7.31 -20.90
CA ARG A 50 -7.51 -8.11 -21.16
C ARG A 50 -7.28 -9.60 -20.98
N ILE A 51 -6.14 -10.12 -21.44
CA ILE A 51 -5.80 -11.55 -21.36
C ILE A 51 -5.61 -12.04 -19.92
N ILE A 52 -5.14 -11.18 -19.00
CA ILE A 52 -4.85 -11.54 -17.61
C ILE A 52 -5.94 -11.15 -16.61
N ALA A 53 -6.81 -10.18 -16.92
CA ALA A 53 -7.86 -9.72 -16.01
C ALA A 53 -8.76 -10.87 -15.47
N PRO A 54 -9.28 -11.82 -16.27
CA PRO A 54 -10.09 -12.93 -15.74
C PRO A 54 -9.32 -13.82 -14.75
N PHE A 55 -8.02 -14.00 -14.98
CA PHE A 55 -7.16 -14.78 -14.09
C PHE A 55 -6.83 -14.01 -12.80
N PHE A 56 -6.75 -12.69 -12.85
CA PHE A 56 -6.59 -11.84 -11.67
C PHE A 56 -7.84 -11.86 -10.78
N VAL A 57 -9.03 -11.86 -11.39
CA VAL A 57 -10.32 -12.07 -10.71
C VAL A 57 -10.35 -13.45 -10.04
N GLU A 58 -10.02 -14.52 -10.75
CA GLU A 58 -9.94 -15.89 -10.20
C GLU A 58 -8.97 -16.00 -8.99
N LEU A 59 -7.82 -15.31 -9.03
CA LEU A 59 -6.89 -15.24 -7.91
C LEU A 59 -7.49 -14.48 -6.71
N SER A 60 -8.27 -13.42 -6.95
CA SER A 60 -8.95 -12.65 -5.90
C SER A 60 -10.01 -13.46 -5.15
N GLU A 61 -10.67 -14.38 -5.85
CA GLU A 61 -11.66 -15.29 -5.28
C GLU A 61 -11.00 -16.42 -4.48
N LYS A 62 -9.80 -16.87 -4.90
CA LYS A 62 -9.06 -17.95 -4.22
C LYS A 62 -8.24 -17.49 -3.01
N HIS A 63 -7.91 -16.19 -2.90
CA HIS A 63 -6.95 -15.68 -1.93
C HIS A 63 -7.48 -14.52 -1.07
N HIS A 64 -8.60 -14.72 -0.36
CA HIS A 64 -9.23 -13.69 0.50
C HIS A 64 -8.34 -13.08 1.61
N SER A 65 -7.20 -13.69 1.94
CA SER A 65 -6.20 -13.13 2.87
C SER A 65 -5.30 -12.06 2.24
N LEU A 66 -5.42 -11.85 0.92
CA LEU A 66 -4.76 -10.79 0.16
C LEU A 66 -5.84 -9.80 -0.30
N MET A 67 -5.43 -8.56 -0.59
CA MET A 67 -6.30 -7.55 -1.21
C MET A 67 -5.90 -7.36 -2.67
N PHE A 68 -6.84 -7.50 -3.60
CA PHE A 68 -6.58 -7.34 -5.03
C PHE A 68 -7.13 -5.99 -5.50
N LEU A 69 -6.25 -5.17 -6.06
CA LEU A 69 -6.61 -3.85 -6.61
C LEU A 69 -6.28 -3.83 -8.11
N THR A 70 -7.18 -3.30 -8.93
CA THR A 70 -6.85 -2.82 -10.28
C THR A 70 -6.76 -1.29 -10.22
N VAL A 71 -5.61 -0.74 -10.60
CA VAL A 71 -5.42 0.71 -10.76
C VAL A 71 -5.55 1.02 -12.24
N ASP A 72 -6.51 1.86 -12.60
CA ASP A 72 -6.63 2.35 -13.97
C ASP A 72 -5.56 3.42 -14.21
N VAL A 73 -4.65 3.18 -15.16
CA VAL A 73 -3.53 4.10 -15.42
C VAL A 73 -3.96 5.36 -16.17
N ASP A 74 -5.08 5.33 -16.89
CA ASP A 74 -5.56 6.47 -17.66
C ASP A 74 -6.20 7.49 -16.69
N GLU A 75 -7.12 7.02 -15.83
CA GLU A 75 -7.73 7.82 -14.75
C GLU A 75 -6.70 8.33 -13.73
N LEU A 76 -5.67 7.52 -13.42
CA LEU A 76 -4.61 7.86 -12.45
C LEU A 76 -3.25 8.06 -13.12
N THR A 77 -3.19 8.86 -14.20
CA THR A 77 -1.97 9.12 -14.99
C THR A 77 -0.79 9.63 -14.17
N GLU A 78 -0.96 10.70 -13.37
CA GLU A 78 0.14 11.27 -12.55
C GLU A 78 0.61 10.31 -11.46
N PHE A 79 -0.34 9.64 -10.81
CA PHE A 79 -0.06 8.65 -9.76
C PHE A 79 0.71 7.46 -10.34
N SER A 80 0.26 6.91 -11.48
CA SER A 80 0.95 5.84 -12.21
C SER A 80 2.36 6.26 -12.65
N THR A 81 2.53 7.51 -13.09
CA THR A 81 3.85 8.07 -13.39
C THR A 81 4.77 8.07 -12.16
N SER A 82 4.25 8.44 -10.97
CA SER A 82 5.01 8.42 -9.71
C SER A 82 5.45 7.01 -9.25
N TRP A 83 4.78 5.96 -9.74
CA TRP A 83 5.07 4.54 -9.49
C TRP A 83 6.03 3.91 -10.52
N ASP A 84 6.57 4.69 -11.48
CA ASP A 84 7.45 4.20 -12.56
C ASP A 84 6.78 3.07 -13.39
N ILE A 85 5.51 3.28 -13.75
CA ILE A 85 4.77 2.42 -14.67
C ILE A 85 5.25 2.70 -16.10
N LYS A 86 5.94 1.72 -16.69
CA LYS A 86 6.48 1.78 -18.06
C LYS A 86 5.78 0.85 -19.06
N ALA A 87 4.97 -0.06 -18.55
CA ALA A 87 4.20 -1.03 -19.31
C ALA A 87 3.00 -1.51 -18.48
N THR A 88 1.89 -1.78 -19.13
CA THR A 88 0.72 -2.43 -18.54
C THR A 88 0.55 -3.85 -19.12
N PRO A 89 0.08 -4.83 -18.34
CA PRO A 89 -0.16 -4.76 -16.90
C PRO A 89 1.16 -4.76 -16.10
N THR A 90 1.18 -4.05 -14.97
CA THR A 90 2.27 -4.14 -13.98
C THR A 90 1.68 -4.43 -12.60
N PHE A 91 2.13 -5.51 -11.97
CA PHE A 91 1.68 -5.91 -10.63
C PHE A 91 2.72 -5.53 -9.58
N PHE A 92 2.28 -4.92 -8.48
CA PHE A 92 3.07 -4.71 -7.27
C PHE A 92 2.50 -5.50 -6.12
N PHE A 93 3.38 -6.08 -5.31
CA PHE A 93 3.04 -6.78 -4.08
C PHE A 93 3.47 -5.88 -2.92
N LEU A 94 2.52 -5.41 -2.12
CA LEU A 94 2.74 -4.39 -1.09
C LEU A 94 2.32 -4.89 0.29
N LYS A 95 3.03 -4.47 1.34
CA LYS A 95 2.61 -4.63 2.73
C LYS A 95 3.01 -3.39 3.53
N ASP A 96 2.09 -2.85 4.32
CA ASP A 96 2.32 -1.68 5.19
C ASP A 96 2.96 -0.49 4.44
N GLY A 97 2.49 -0.25 3.20
CA GLY A 97 3.02 0.76 2.28
C GLY A 97 4.37 0.43 1.60
N GLN A 98 5.01 -0.68 1.95
CA GLN A 98 6.29 -1.11 1.39
C GLN A 98 6.11 -2.07 0.22
N GLN A 99 6.90 -1.90 -0.84
CA GLN A 99 6.96 -2.84 -1.96
C GLN A 99 7.80 -4.08 -1.60
N LEU A 100 7.15 -5.24 -1.64
CA LEU A 100 7.78 -6.56 -1.47
C LEU A 100 8.34 -7.09 -2.79
N ASP A 101 7.56 -7.00 -3.87
CA ASP A 101 7.89 -7.59 -5.19
C ASP A 101 7.19 -6.79 -6.33
N LYS A 102 7.65 -7.00 -7.57
CA LYS A 102 7.06 -6.48 -8.81
C LYS A 102 6.96 -7.61 -9.85
N LEU A 103 5.97 -7.54 -10.72
CA LEU A 103 5.88 -8.31 -11.96
C LEU A 103 5.45 -7.36 -13.08
N VAL A 104 6.09 -7.44 -14.25
CA VAL A 104 5.76 -6.63 -15.42
C VAL A 104 5.32 -7.55 -16.55
N GLY A 105 4.20 -7.22 -17.19
CA GLY A 105 3.61 -8.00 -18.27
C GLY A 105 2.67 -9.12 -17.81
N ALA A 106 1.92 -9.67 -18.76
CA ALA A 106 0.85 -10.64 -18.53
C ALA A 106 1.34 -12.10 -18.31
N ASN A 107 2.27 -12.31 -17.37
CA ASN A 107 2.84 -13.64 -17.10
C ASN A 107 2.00 -14.44 -16.09
N LYS A 108 0.99 -15.20 -16.56
CA LYS A 108 0.09 -16.00 -15.70
C LYS A 108 0.84 -17.00 -14.80
N PRO A 109 1.77 -17.86 -15.28
CA PRO A 109 2.51 -18.79 -14.41
C PRO A 109 3.31 -18.12 -13.30
N GLU A 110 3.88 -16.93 -13.54
CA GLU A 110 4.65 -16.21 -12.54
C GLU A 110 3.73 -15.49 -11.55
N LEU A 111 2.65 -14.87 -12.02
CA LEU A 111 1.60 -14.30 -11.18
C LEU A 111 0.87 -15.35 -10.32
N GLN A 112 0.85 -16.62 -10.73
CA GLN A 112 0.35 -17.72 -9.91
C GLN A 112 1.35 -18.22 -8.87
N LYS A 113 2.66 -18.02 -9.09
CA LYS A 113 3.74 -18.47 -8.20
C LYS A 113 4.10 -17.43 -7.14
N LYS A 114 4.06 -16.14 -7.46
CA LYS A 114 4.35 -15.01 -6.56
C LYS A 114 3.39 -14.70 -5.39
N PRO A 115 2.06 -15.02 -5.37
CA PRO A 115 1.07 -14.40 -4.48
C PRO A 115 1.07 -14.99 -3.07
N LYS A 116 2.26 -15.19 -2.55
CA LYS A 116 2.52 -16.03 -1.44
C LYS A 116 3.96 -15.72 -1.00
N CYS A 117 4.08 -15.22 0.23
CA CYS A 117 5.29 -15.22 1.07
C CYS A 117 4.99 -15.84 2.47
N TYR A 118 5.90 -16.62 3.10
CA TYR A 118 5.63 -17.38 4.34
C TYR A 118 5.58 -16.41 5.55
N VAL A 119 4.41 -16.16 6.15
CA VAL A 119 4.20 -15.23 7.29
C VAL A 119 4.09 -15.99 8.61
N VAL A 120 4.91 -15.63 9.60
CA VAL A 120 4.77 -16.06 11.01
C VAL A 120 4.22 -14.89 11.82
N PHE A 121 3.10 -15.11 12.52
CA PHE A 121 2.41 -14.09 13.32
C PHE A 121 2.73 -14.19 14.81
N ILE A 122 2.96 -15.39 15.32
CA ILE A 122 3.31 -15.67 16.72
C ILE A 122 4.45 -16.70 16.72
N GLY A 123 5.53 -16.43 17.45
CA GLY A 123 6.77 -17.20 17.43
C GLY A 123 7.94 -16.38 18.00
N ARG A 124 9.18 -16.89 17.89
CA ARG A 124 10.39 -16.18 18.40
C ARG A 124 10.69 -14.87 17.67
N GLN A 125 10.43 -14.79 16.37
CA GLN A 125 10.49 -13.56 15.58
C GLN A 125 9.30 -13.50 14.59
N PRO A 126 8.51 -12.42 14.56
CA PRO A 126 7.52 -12.17 13.51
C PRO A 126 8.20 -11.77 12.21
N GLY A 127 7.72 -12.25 11.06
CA GLY A 127 8.35 -11.93 9.79
C GLY A 127 7.80 -12.65 8.57
N VAL A 128 8.40 -12.32 7.42
CA VAL A 128 8.22 -13.01 6.13
C VAL A 128 9.47 -13.82 5.84
N TYR A 129 9.30 -15.12 5.59
CA TYR A 129 10.40 -16.08 5.39
C TYR A 129 10.40 -16.62 3.97
N GLU A 130 11.58 -16.81 3.37
CA GLU A 130 11.71 -17.36 2.01
C GLU A 130 11.79 -18.89 1.98
N LYS A 131 12.10 -19.53 3.12
CA LYS A 131 12.30 -20.97 3.25
C LYS A 131 11.49 -21.54 4.43
N TRP A 132 10.87 -22.69 4.21
CA TRP A 132 10.10 -23.39 5.24
C TRP A 132 10.93 -23.76 6.48
N CYS A 133 12.20 -24.18 6.32
CA CYS A 133 13.05 -24.51 7.47
C CYS A 133 13.23 -23.32 8.44
N THR A 134 13.49 -22.12 7.90
CA THR A 134 13.64 -20.89 8.70
C THR A 134 12.31 -20.46 9.34
N ALA A 135 11.18 -20.61 8.65
CA ALA A 135 9.87 -20.37 9.24
C ALA A 135 9.56 -21.38 10.37
N ASN A 136 9.93 -22.65 10.18
CA ASN A 136 9.71 -23.74 11.13
C ASN A 136 10.52 -23.56 12.42
N GLU A 137 11.76 -23.07 12.36
CA GLU A 137 12.56 -22.70 13.55
C GLU A 137 11.89 -21.65 14.45
N GLN A 138 11.05 -20.78 13.91
CA GLN A 138 10.34 -19.75 14.67
C GLN A 138 9.02 -20.26 15.29
N VAL A 139 8.55 -21.43 14.86
CA VAL A 139 7.24 -22.00 15.21
C VAL A 139 7.37 -23.26 16.07
N CYS A 140 8.35 -24.12 15.82
CA CYS A 140 8.57 -25.32 16.63
C CYS A 140 9.05 -24.99 18.05
N GLY A 141 8.42 -25.62 19.05
CA GLY A 141 8.84 -25.54 20.46
C GLY A 141 8.39 -24.30 21.22
N PHE A 142 7.60 -23.40 20.60
CA PHE A 142 7.02 -22.24 21.29
C PHE A 142 5.50 -22.40 21.43
N SER A 143 4.99 -22.36 22.66
CA SER A 143 3.56 -22.49 22.94
C SER A 143 2.78 -21.31 22.33
N GLY A 144 1.79 -21.60 21.49
CA GLY A 144 0.97 -20.59 20.81
C GLY A 144 1.49 -20.09 19.46
N ALA A 145 2.60 -20.63 18.93
CA ALA A 145 3.11 -20.22 17.62
C ALA A 145 2.18 -20.55 16.45
N CYS A 146 2.12 -19.68 15.44
CA CYS A 146 1.26 -19.87 14.27
C CYS A 146 1.82 -19.24 12.97
N TYR A 147 1.47 -19.83 11.84
CA TYR A 147 2.13 -19.63 10.54
C TYR A 147 1.15 -19.73 9.35
N LYS A 148 1.45 -19.03 8.24
CA LYS A 148 0.82 -19.19 6.91
C LYS A 148 1.90 -19.19 5.82
N GLY A 149 1.87 -20.14 4.88
CA GLY A 149 3.07 -20.51 4.11
C GLY A 149 3.02 -20.46 2.59
N ALA A 150 4.13 -20.00 1.95
CA ALA A 150 4.01 -19.24 0.72
C ALA A 150 5.38 -18.68 0.09
N PRO A 151 5.72 -18.81 -1.22
CA PRO A 151 6.96 -18.38 -2.00
C PRO A 151 7.64 -16.95 -2.00
N SER A 152 8.42 -16.68 -3.06
CA SER A 152 9.27 -15.50 -3.35
C SER A 152 9.49 -15.39 -4.89
N THR A 153 9.68 -14.19 -5.46
CA THR A 153 10.97 -13.74 -6.07
C THR A 153 10.79 -12.53 -7.01
N SER A 154 11.24 -11.34 -6.61
CA SER A 154 12.24 -10.54 -7.36
C SER A 154 12.77 -9.41 -6.46
N LYS A 155 13.99 -8.92 -6.73
CA LYS A 155 14.79 -8.09 -5.81
C LYS A 155 14.01 -6.87 -5.28
N PRO A 156 14.07 -6.55 -3.98
CA PRO A 156 13.48 -5.33 -3.45
C PRO A 156 14.21 -4.12 -4.05
N GLN A 157 13.56 -3.43 -4.98
CA GLN A 157 14.05 -2.18 -5.53
C GLN A 157 13.89 -1.09 -4.46
N ARG A 158 14.84 -1.06 -3.51
CA ARG A 158 14.91 -0.19 -2.33
C ARG A 158 14.36 1.19 -2.66
N ALA A 159 13.13 1.45 -2.18
CA ALA A 159 12.28 2.52 -2.68
C ALA A 159 13.02 3.87 -2.63
N LYS A 160 13.41 4.39 -3.81
CA LYS A 160 13.97 5.75 -3.94
C LYS A 160 12.96 6.80 -3.45
N ASN A 161 11.67 6.47 -3.56
CA ASN A 161 10.55 7.29 -3.09
C ASN A 161 10.44 7.35 -1.56
N SER A 162 11.00 6.38 -0.81
CA SER A 162 10.94 6.39 0.67
C SER A 162 11.70 7.58 1.27
N LYS A 163 12.86 7.95 0.72
CA LYS A 163 13.61 9.13 1.20
C LYS A 163 12.88 10.45 0.93
N LYS A 164 12.17 10.56 -0.20
CA LYS A 164 11.37 11.75 -0.52
C LYS A 164 10.15 11.84 0.40
N LEU A 165 9.43 10.74 0.62
CA LEU A 165 8.30 10.69 1.55
C LEU A 165 8.72 10.95 3.00
N VAL A 166 9.78 10.32 3.49
CA VAL A 166 10.30 10.55 4.86
C VAL A 166 10.83 11.97 5.02
N LYS A 167 11.35 12.62 3.96
CA LYS A 167 11.67 14.06 4.00
C LYS A 167 10.41 14.91 4.10
N VAL A 168 9.41 14.70 3.24
CA VAL A 168 8.13 15.44 3.27
C VAL A 168 7.45 15.30 4.64
N LEU A 169 7.41 14.10 5.22
CA LEU A 169 6.84 13.86 6.55
C LEU A 169 7.63 14.57 7.66
N ARG A 170 8.96 14.68 7.55
CA ARG A 170 9.78 15.44 8.50
C ARG A 170 9.59 16.95 8.35
N ASP A 171 9.56 17.45 7.12
CA ASP A 171 9.37 18.86 6.83
C ASP A 171 7.98 19.32 7.33
N LEU A 172 6.92 18.53 7.08
CA LEU A 172 5.56 18.78 7.59
C LEU A 172 5.49 18.75 9.13
N ALA A 173 6.17 17.82 9.79
CA ALA A 173 6.22 17.77 11.25
C ALA A 173 6.89 19.03 11.86
N VAL A 174 7.90 19.59 11.19
CA VAL A 174 8.52 20.86 11.58
C VAL A 174 7.58 22.05 11.36
N GLU A 175 6.83 22.08 10.24
CA GLU A 175 5.80 23.11 10.01
C GLU A 175 4.70 23.08 11.07
N MET A 176 4.20 21.89 11.43
CA MET A 176 3.23 21.72 12.51
C MET A 176 3.75 22.22 13.86
N HIS A 177 5.00 21.89 14.21
CA HIS A 177 5.61 22.35 15.46
C HIS A 177 5.83 23.87 15.49
N ASN A 178 6.25 24.46 14.37
CA ASN A 178 6.38 25.92 14.22
C ASN A 178 5.01 26.63 14.29
N HIS A 179 3.94 26.01 13.79
CA HIS A 179 2.59 26.54 13.96
C HIS A 179 2.10 26.45 15.41
N ALA A 180 2.39 25.34 16.10
CA ALA A 180 2.08 25.19 17.52
C ALA A 180 2.76 26.28 18.37
N ALA A 181 4.06 26.48 18.23
CA ALA A 181 4.82 27.50 18.96
C ALA A 181 4.31 28.94 18.69
N LYS A 182 3.89 29.25 17.46
CA LYS A 182 3.27 30.55 17.13
C LYS A 182 1.89 30.72 17.79
N MET A 183 1.12 29.65 17.94
CA MET A 183 -0.16 29.71 18.65
C MET A 183 0.07 29.88 20.16
N GLU A 184 1.07 29.23 20.74
CA GLU A 184 1.48 29.44 22.15
C GLU A 184 1.89 30.90 22.41
N GLN A 185 2.76 31.48 21.56
CA GLN A 185 3.14 32.90 21.68
C GLN A 185 1.91 33.84 21.55
N ALA A 186 0.98 33.55 20.63
CA ALA A 186 -0.24 34.35 20.48
C ALA A 186 -1.16 34.26 21.72
N VAL A 187 -1.15 33.13 22.44
CA VAL A 187 -1.87 32.99 23.72
C VAL A 187 -1.20 33.84 24.80
N GLU A 188 0.13 33.79 24.95
CA GLU A 188 0.86 34.64 25.92
C GLU A 188 0.66 36.15 25.65
N GLU A 189 0.65 36.57 24.38
CA GLU A 189 0.36 37.96 24.00
C GLU A 189 -1.08 38.39 24.35
N ILE A 190 -2.07 37.49 24.19
CA ILE A 190 -3.46 37.74 24.59
C ILE A 190 -3.61 37.77 26.11
N GLU A 191 -2.98 36.85 26.84
CA GLU A 191 -2.97 36.84 28.32
C GLU A 191 -2.42 38.15 28.86
N LYS A 192 -1.30 38.63 28.32
CA LYS A 192 -0.71 39.92 28.73
C LYS A 192 -1.63 41.11 28.43
N ILE A 193 -2.29 41.15 27.27
CA ILE A 193 -3.24 42.22 26.95
C ILE A 193 -4.42 42.21 27.94
N LEU A 194 -4.89 41.03 28.34
CA LEU A 194 -5.96 40.90 29.33
C LEU A 194 -5.50 41.34 30.73
N GLU A 195 -4.26 41.04 31.14
CA GLU A 195 -3.67 41.55 32.39
C GLU A 195 -3.55 43.09 32.38
N ASP A 196 -2.99 43.67 31.32
CA ASP A 196 -2.84 45.12 31.15
C ASP A 196 -4.21 45.84 31.17
N MET A 197 -5.27 45.22 30.63
CA MET A 197 -6.65 45.72 30.70
C MET A 197 -7.24 45.66 32.11
N VAL A 198 -6.99 44.61 32.89
CA VAL A 198 -7.49 44.49 34.28
C VAL A 198 -6.86 45.54 35.19
N VAL A 199 -5.59 45.89 34.98
CA VAL A 199 -4.89 46.91 35.79
C VAL A 199 -5.41 48.34 35.52
N SER A 200 -6.08 48.60 34.39
CA SER A 200 -6.53 49.93 34.01
C SER A 200 -7.97 50.30 34.43
N ASP A 201 -8.69 49.39 35.09
CA ASP A 201 -10.03 49.65 35.67
C ASP A 201 -9.99 49.98 37.20
N ASP A 202 -8.82 49.99 37.84
CA ASP A 202 -8.61 50.17 39.29
C ASP A 202 -8.00 51.55 39.72
N GLU A 203 -7.90 52.53 38.80
CA GLU A 203 -7.52 53.95 39.08
C GLU A 203 -8.70 54.94 38.96
#